data_AF-A0A0A2DN11-F1
#
_entry.id   AF-A0A0A2DN11-F1
#
_cell.length_a   1.000
_cell.length_b   1.000
_cell.length_c   1.000
_cell.angle_alpha   90.00
_cell.angle_beta   90.00
_cell.angle_gamma   90.00
#
_symmetry.space_group_name_H-M   'P 1'
#
loop_
_entity.id
_entity.type
_entity.pdbx_description
1 polymer ?
#
loop_
_entity_poly.entity_id
_entity_poly.type
_entity_poly.pdbx_seq_one_letter_code
_entity_poly.pdbx_strand_id
1 'polypeptide(L)'
;MPELKRARKLAPTHKRNVIPRGVGDAALVVVVCLLTYTIAAVVWGWTVPTLAIEVMPDLSAESVPGTEDAKFEAFGRAILTTSCIAFVASIWAFATRVRSLSMMLWLGLVTGFGSLWFVVLGNTVARATHPTPASHPEPGQTIEALSPISLSPALLLAPTLALLFYWVASSFVDSRKF
;
A
#
# COMPACT_ATOMS: atom_id res chain seq x y z
N MET A 1 -41.30 -37.10 44.85
CA MET A 1 -40.08 -36.89 44.03
C MET A 1 -40.12 -35.52 43.28
N PRO A 2 -39.95 -34.37 43.94
CA PRO A 2 -40.01 -33.04 43.29
C PRO A 2 -38.64 -32.38 43.03
N GLU A 3 -37.56 -32.94 43.57
CA GLU A 3 -36.23 -32.28 43.66
C GLU A 3 -35.43 -32.25 42.35
N LEU A 4 -35.73 -33.13 41.38
CA LEU A 4 -34.92 -33.27 40.16
C LEU A 4 -35.19 -32.22 39.08
N LYS A 5 -36.19 -31.34 39.24
CA LYS A 5 -36.53 -30.30 38.23
C LYS A 5 -35.80 -28.98 38.42
N ARG A 6 -35.12 -28.74 39.55
CA ARG A 6 -34.46 -27.44 39.83
C ARG A 6 -33.03 -27.30 39.32
N ALA A 7 -32.33 -28.39 39.06
CA ALA A 7 -30.91 -28.35 38.67
C ALA A 7 -30.66 -28.02 37.17
N ARG A 8 -31.71 -27.87 36.35
CA ARG A 8 -31.60 -27.57 34.91
C ARG A 8 -31.82 -26.10 34.58
N LYS A 9 -31.34 -25.20 35.44
CA LYS A 9 -31.25 -23.77 35.13
C LYS A 9 -29.81 -23.34 35.45
N LEU A 10 -29.22 -22.59 34.53
CA LEU A 10 -27.93 -21.90 34.64
C LEU A 10 -26.68 -22.68 34.18
N ALA A 11 -26.72 -23.27 32.98
CA ALA A 11 -25.51 -23.25 32.17
C ALA A 11 -25.46 -21.87 31.50
N PRO A 12 -24.44 -21.02 31.75
CA PRO A 12 -24.29 -19.78 31.01
C PRO A 12 -24.03 -20.14 29.55
N THR A 13 -25.03 -19.93 28.70
CA THR A 13 -24.84 -19.92 27.24
C THR A 13 -23.83 -18.84 26.94
N HIS A 14 -22.57 -19.23 26.76
CA HIS A 14 -21.51 -18.37 26.31
C HIS A 14 -21.98 -17.78 24.97
N LYS A 15 -22.45 -16.52 24.99
CA LYS A 15 -22.76 -15.78 23.77
C LYS A 15 -21.44 -15.67 23.01
N ARG A 16 -21.22 -16.59 22.07
CA ARG A 16 -20.18 -16.44 21.07
C ARG A 16 -20.45 -15.09 20.41
N ASN A 17 -19.52 -14.15 20.55
CA ASN A 17 -19.55 -12.91 19.80
C ASN A 17 -19.34 -13.29 18.33
N VAL A 18 -20.44 -13.59 17.63
CA VAL A 18 -20.43 -13.84 16.20
C VAL A 18 -20.25 -12.49 15.55
N ILE A 19 -19.02 -12.21 15.10
CA ILE A 19 -18.71 -10.99 14.37
C ILE A 19 -19.60 -10.98 13.10
N PRO A 20 -20.35 -9.89 12.84
CA PRO A 20 -21.13 -9.79 11.61
C PRO A 20 -20.20 -9.95 10.41
N ARG A 21 -20.57 -10.83 9.46
CA ARG A 21 -19.71 -11.21 8.32
C ARG A 21 -19.14 -10.01 7.55
N GLY A 22 -19.92 -8.93 7.38
CA GLY A 22 -19.46 -7.72 6.71
C GLY A 22 -18.33 -6.98 7.43
N VAL A 23 -18.31 -6.98 8.76
CA VAL A 23 -17.22 -6.37 9.56
C VAL A 23 -15.96 -7.21 9.45
N GLY A 24 -16.09 -8.54 9.49
CA GLY A 24 -14.97 -9.46 9.31
C GLY A 24 -14.33 -9.33 7.91
N ASP A 25 -15.15 -9.20 6.87
CA ASP A 25 -14.68 -9.01 5.50
C ASP A 25 -13.95 -7.67 5.32
N ALA A 26 -14.51 -6.58 5.84
CA ALA A 26 -13.89 -5.26 5.78
C ALA A 26 -12.54 -5.21 6.50
N ALA A 27 -12.45 -5.81 7.70
CA ALA A 27 -11.21 -5.90 8.47
C ALA A 27 -10.14 -6.73 7.74
N LEU A 28 -10.54 -7.84 7.11
CA LEU A 28 -9.62 -8.68 6.37
C LEU A 28 -9.04 -7.95 5.16
N VAL A 29 -9.86 -7.18 4.43
CA VAL A 29 -9.37 -6.35 3.31
C VAL A 29 -8.34 -5.32 3.76
N VAL A 30 -8.56 -4.66 4.90
CA VAL A 30 -7.56 -3.75 5.48
C VAL A 30 -6.24 -4.47 5.74
N VAL A 31 -6.28 -5.61 6.43
CA VAL A 31 -5.08 -6.36 6.80
C VAL A 31 -4.31 -6.83 5.55
N VAL A 32 -5.01 -7.42 4.59
CA VAL A 32 -4.38 -7.91 3.35
C VAL A 32 -3.78 -6.75 2.55
N CYS A 33 -4.53 -5.66 2.35
CA CYS A 33 -4.01 -4.49 1.64
C CYS A 33 -2.79 -3.91 2.36
N LEU A 34 -2.86 -3.66 3.68
CA LEU A 34 -1.73 -3.12 4.43
C LEU A 34 -0.50 -4.00 4.35
N LEU A 35 -0.64 -5.33 4.48
CA LEU A 35 0.48 -6.24 4.34
C LEU A 35 1.09 -6.21 2.93
N THR A 36 0.26 -6.24 1.88
CA THR A 36 0.74 -6.20 0.49
C THR A 36 1.45 -4.87 0.16
N TYR A 37 0.90 -3.73 0.57
CA TYR A 37 1.54 -2.44 0.39
C TYR A 37 2.82 -2.31 1.23
N THR A 38 2.85 -2.87 2.44
CA THR A 38 4.05 -2.86 3.29
C THR A 38 5.18 -3.66 2.66
N ILE A 39 4.92 -4.89 2.20
CA ILE A 39 5.92 -5.73 1.55
C ILE A 39 6.43 -5.05 0.28
N ALA A 40 5.52 -4.53 -0.55
CA ALA A 40 5.88 -3.82 -1.77
C ALA A 40 6.71 -2.56 -1.48
N ALA A 41 6.40 -1.81 -0.43
CA ALA A 41 7.14 -0.60 -0.05
C ALA A 41 8.57 -0.92 0.39
N VAL A 42 8.77 -2.01 1.12
CA VAL A 42 10.11 -2.47 1.52
C VAL A 42 10.92 -2.89 0.29
N VAL A 43 10.34 -3.70 -0.59
CA VAL A 43 11.00 -4.16 -1.82
C VAL A 43 11.35 -2.96 -2.72
N TRP A 44 10.42 -2.02 -2.87
CA TRP A 44 10.64 -0.82 -3.67
C TRP A 44 11.69 0.09 -3.04
N GLY A 45 11.64 0.32 -1.72
CA GLY A 45 12.61 1.16 -1.01
C GLY A 45 14.04 0.60 -1.07
N TRP A 46 14.19 -0.73 -1.11
CA TRP A 46 15.49 -1.37 -1.34
C TRP A 46 16.00 -1.14 -2.77
N THR A 47 15.12 -1.23 -3.76
CA THR A 47 15.47 -1.24 -5.19
C THR A 47 15.32 0.12 -5.86
N VAL A 48 15.21 1.20 -5.08
CA VAL A 48 14.96 2.54 -5.61
C VAL A 48 16.20 3.04 -6.35
N PRO A 49 16.07 3.54 -7.58
CA PRO A 49 17.21 4.10 -8.30
C PRO A 49 17.68 5.40 -7.62
N THR A 50 18.99 5.52 -7.41
CA THR A 50 19.65 6.68 -6.81
C THR A 50 20.32 7.55 -7.87
N LEU A 51 20.44 8.86 -7.60
CA LEU A 51 21.19 9.78 -8.48
C LEU A 51 22.66 9.73 -8.08
N ALA A 52 23.57 9.49 -9.02
CA ALA A 52 24.99 9.63 -8.77
C ALA A 52 25.42 11.06 -9.11
N ILE A 53 25.95 11.78 -8.12
CA ILE A 53 26.54 13.11 -8.28
C ILE A 53 28.04 12.96 -8.12
N GLU A 54 28.82 13.30 -9.15
CA GLU A 54 30.27 13.31 -9.05
C GLU A 54 30.73 14.70 -8.61
N VAL A 55 31.54 14.76 -7.55
CA VAL A 55 32.13 16.01 -7.08
C VAL A 55 33.41 16.26 -7.87
N MET A 56 33.39 17.24 -8.77
CA MET A 56 34.54 17.60 -9.59
C MET A 56 35.62 18.35 -8.77
N PRO A 57 36.87 18.40 -9.28
CA PRO A 57 38.02 19.05 -8.62
C PRO A 57 37.85 20.54 -8.33
N ASP A 58 36.90 21.21 -8.97
CA ASP A 58 36.56 22.62 -8.80
C ASP A 58 35.44 22.86 -7.76
N LEU A 59 35.05 21.82 -7.01
CA LEU A 59 33.88 21.79 -6.13
C LEU A 59 32.53 21.99 -6.86
N SER A 60 32.50 21.90 -8.19
CA SER A 60 31.23 21.80 -8.90
C SER A 60 30.67 20.38 -8.75
N ALA A 61 29.34 20.29 -8.66
CA ALA A 61 28.63 19.03 -8.60
C ALA A 61 27.99 18.79 -9.97
N GLU A 62 28.50 17.82 -10.72
CA GLU A 62 27.91 17.43 -12.00
C GLU A 62 27.20 16.08 -11.85
N SER A 63 25.97 15.99 -12.37
CA SER A 63 25.25 14.73 -12.42
C SER A 63 25.93 13.79 -13.41
N VAL A 64 26.18 12.54 -12.99
CA VAL A 64 26.72 11.53 -13.91
C VAL A 64 25.73 11.34 -15.06
N PRO A 65 26.16 11.53 -16.33
CA PRO A 65 25.29 11.40 -17.50
C PRO A 65 24.53 10.06 -17.49
N GLY A 66 23.20 10.11 -17.60
CA GLY A 66 22.33 8.94 -17.58
C GLY A 66 21.68 8.61 -16.23
N THR A 67 22.02 9.32 -15.15
CA THR A 67 21.36 9.15 -13.83
C THR A 67 20.25 10.17 -13.56
N GLU A 68 20.11 11.20 -14.40
CA GLU A 68 19.17 12.32 -14.25
C GLU A 68 17.70 11.88 -14.15
N ASP A 69 17.34 10.79 -14.84
CA ASP A 69 15.99 10.24 -14.89
C ASP A 69 15.61 9.38 -13.67
N ALA A 70 16.54 9.11 -12.76
CA ALA A 70 16.33 8.22 -11.60
C ALA A 70 15.12 8.65 -10.75
N LYS A 71 14.84 9.96 -10.63
CA LYS A 71 13.65 10.46 -9.92
C LYS A 71 12.35 10.08 -10.62
N PHE A 72 12.31 10.23 -11.94
CA PHE A 72 11.13 9.94 -12.75
C PHE A 72 10.88 8.44 -12.79
N GLU A 73 11.95 7.65 -12.93
CA GLU A 73 11.86 6.20 -12.92
C GLU A 73 11.39 5.66 -11.55
N ALA A 74 11.96 6.14 -10.44
CA ALA A 74 11.52 5.77 -9.09
C ALA A 74 10.02 6.06 -8.90
N PHE A 75 9.57 7.24 -9.34
CA PHE A 75 8.18 7.66 -9.28
C PHE A 75 7.26 6.81 -10.16
N GLY A 76 7.65 6.53 -11.40
CA GLY A 76 6.90 5.67 -12.32
C GLY A 76 6.75 4.26 -11.75
N ARG A 77 7.83 3.66 -11.23
CA ARG A 77 7.81 2.34 -10.59
C ARG A 77 6.88 2.31 -9.36
N ALA A 78 6.90 3.36 -8.54
CA ALA A 78 6.02 3.46 -7.37
C ALA A 78 4.53 3.51 -7.77
N ILE A 79 4.18 4.34 -8.76
CA ILE A 79 2.79 4.45 -9.26
C ILE A 79 2.33 3.14 -9.88
N LEU A 80 3.14 2.52 -10.74
CA LEU A 80 2.79 1.27 -11.38
C LEU A 80 2.56 0.15 -10.36
N THR A 81 3.43 0.07 -9.34
CA THR A 81 3.32 -0.94 -8.27
C THR A 81 2.05 -0.72 -7.45
N THR A 82 1.80 0.49 -6.97
CA THR A 82 0.63 0.80 -6.13
C THR A 82 -0.70 0.66 -6.90
N SER A 83 -0.71 0.99 -8.19
CA SER A 83 -1.85 0.82 -9.09
C SER A 83 -2.13 -0.67 -9.38
N CYS A 84 -1.07 -1.46 -9.59
CA CYS A 84 -1.20 -2.91 -9.80
C CYS A 84 -1.77 -3.61 -8.56
N ILE A 85 -1.29 -3.27 -7.36
CA ILE A 85 -1.83 -3.79 -6.10
C ILE A 85 -3.31 -3.43 -5.96
N ALA A 86 -3.67 -2.17 -6.22
CA ALA A 86 -5.07 -1.71 -6.17
C ALA A 86 -5.97 -2.48 -7.14
N PHE A 87 -5.50 -2.72 -8.37
CA PHE A 87 -6.21 -3.53 -9.36
C PHE A 87 -6.46 -4.96 -8.86
N VAL A 88 -5.41 -5.66 -8.42
CA VAL A 88 -5.53 -7.04 -7.91
C VAL A 88 -6.43 -7.11 -6.69
N ALA A 89 -6.29 -6.16 -5.75
CA ALA A 89 -7.14 -6.07 -4.57
C ALA A 89 -8.61 -5.86 -4.94
N SER A 90 -8.91 -5.06 -5.97
CA SER A 90 -10.28 -4.84 -6.44
C SER A 90 -10.94 -6.10 -7.00
N ILE A 91 -10.22 -6.86 -7.82
CA ILE A 91 -10.71 -8.13 -8.38
C ILE A 91 -10.92 -9.14 -7.26
N TRP A 92 -9.94 -9.28 -6.36
CA TRP A 92 -10.02 -10.22 -5.26
C TRP A 92 -11.16 -9.89 -4.29
N ALA A 93 -11.33 -8.62 -3.92
CA ALA A 93 -12.42 -8.18 -3.06
C ALA A 93 -13.78 -8.43 -3.72
N PHE A 94 -13.92 -8.14 -5.01
CA PHE A 94 -15.16 -8.39 -5.75
C PHE A 94 -15.50 -9.89 -5.90
N ALA A 95 -14.48 -10.74 -6.04
CA ALA A 95 -14.64 -12.18 -6.19
C ALA A 95 -14.98 -12.90 -4.87
N THR A 96 -14.45 -12.43 -3.73
CA THR A 96 -14.47 -13.19 -2.47
C THR A 96 -15.34 -12.59 -1.37
N ARG A 97 -15.72 -11.31 -1.46
CA ARG A 97 -16.40 -10.57 -0.37
C ARG A 97 -17.84 -10.25 -0.72
N VAL A 98 -18.60 -9.84 0.30
CA VAL A 98 -19.97 -9.36 0.13
C VAL A 98 -19.98 -8.16 -0.82
N ARG A 99 -20.68 -8.31 -1.94
CA ARG A 99 -20.79 -7.29 -2.98
C ARG A 99 -21.70 -6.16 -2.49
N SER A 100 -21.12 -5.01 -2.19
CA SER A 100 -21.87 -3.83 -1.79
C SER A 100 -21.19 -2.55 -2.27
N LEU A 101 -21.97 -1.48 -2.39
CA LEU A 101 -21.44 -0.14 -2.64
C LEU A 101 -20.53 0.32 -1.49
N SER A 102 -20.87 -0.03 -0.25
CA SER A 102 -20.06 0.24 0.94
C SER A 102 -18.67 -0.40 0.84
N MET A 103 -18.58 -1.64 0.33
CA MET A 103 -17.31 -2.33 0.13
C MET A 103 -16.44 -1.67 -0.95
N MET A 104 -17.06 -1.13 -1.99
CA MET A 104 -16.36 -0.35 -3.03
C MET A 104 -15.69 0.88 -2.42
N LEU A 105 -16.45 1.69 -1.70
CA LEU A 105 -15.93 2.90 -1.04
C LEU A 105 -14.88 2.55 0.00
N TRP A 106 -15.09 1.47 0.76
CA TRP A 106 -14.12 0.97 1.72
C TRP A 106 -12.80 0.59 1.04
N LEU A 107 -12.85 -0.16 -0.07
CA LEU A 107 -11.67 -0.52 -0.83
C LEU A 107 -10.93 0.72 -1.35
N GLY A 108 -11.65 1.73 -1.85
CA GLY A 108 -11.06 3.01 -2.25
C GLY A 108 -10.32 3.68 -1.09
N LEU A 109 -10.91 3.74 0.10
CA LEU A 109 -10.25 4.29 1.29
C LEU A 109 -9.00 3.49 1.68
N VAL A 110 -9.10 2.16 1.70
CA VAL A 110 -8.00 1.28 2.11
C VAL A 110 -6.83 1.33 1.13
N THR A 111 -7.10 1.35 -0.18
CA THR A 111 -6.06 1.45 -1.21
C THR A 111 -5.44 2.84 -1.26
N GLY A 112 -6.22 3.90 -1.03
CA GLY A 112 -5.70 5.27 -0.87
C GLY A 112 -4.81 5.42 0.37
N PHE A 113 -5.22 4.86 1.50
CA PHE A 113 -4.38 4.82 2.70
C PHE A 113 -3.14 3.95 2.49
N GLY A 114 -3.29 2.80 1.82
CA GLY A 114 -2.18 1.91 1.48
C GLY A 114 -1.14 2.55 0.55
N SER A 115 -1.55 3.34 -0.44
CA SER A 115 -0.63 4.06 -1.32
C SER A 115 0.15 5.15 -0.57
N LEU A 116 -0.52 5.88 0.33
CA LEU A 116 0.14 6.84 1.23
C LEU A 116 1.15 6.14 2.14
N TRP A 117 0.74 5.03 2.76
CA TRP A 117 1.60 4.23 3.62
C TRP A 117 2.83 3.70 2.88
N PHE A 118 2.63 3.26 1.63
CA PHE A 118 3.71 2.78 0.77
C PHE A 118 4.78 3.83 0.55
N VAL A 119 4.42 5.08 0.26
CA VAL A 119 5.40 6.16 0.02
C VAL A 119 6.14 6.52 1.30
N VAL A 120 5.45 6.63 2.44
CA VAL A 120 6.08 6.95 3.72
C VAL A 120 7.08 5.87 4.12
N LEU A 121 6.64 4.61 4.10
CA LEU A 121 7.47 3.48 4.50
C LEU A 121 8.61 3.25 3.49
N GLY A 122 8.31 3.31 2.20
CA GLY A 122 9.30 3.13 1.13
C GLY A 122 10.40 4.18 1.18
N ASN A 123 10.04 5.45 1.37
CA ASN A 123 11.03 6.52 1.59
C ASN A 123 11.86 6.31 2.86
N THR A 124 11.26 5.76 3.92
CA THR A 124 11.98 5.47 5.17
C THR A 124 13.01 4.35 4.98
N VAL A 125 12.62 3.28 4.27
CA VAL A 125 13.51 2.17 3.92
C VAL A 125 14.63 2.65 3.00
N ALA A 126 14.30 3.41 1.95
CA ALA A 126 15.28 3.97 1.03
C ALA A 126 16.34 4.83 1.72
N ARG A 127 15.93 5.66 2.70
CA ARG A 127 16.87 6.46 3.51
C ARG A 127 17.76 5.60 4.40
N ALA A 128 17.28 4.44 4.85
CA ALA A 128 18.06 3.52 5.67
C ALA A 128 19.05 2.70 4.84
N THR A 129 18.73 2.39 3.58
CA THR A 129 19.60 1.61 2.68
C THR A 129 20.66 2.45 1.98
N HIS A 130 20.41 3.74 1.74
CA HIS A 130 21.36 4.67 1.13
C HIS A 130 21.73 5.80 2.10
N PRO A 131 22.60 5.54 3.10
CA PRO A 131 23.01 6.56 4.07
C PRO A 131 23.84 7.66 3.38
N THR A 132 23.50 8.92 3.66
CA THR A 132 24.24 10.10 3.19
C THR A 132 25.69 10.06 3.72
N PRO A 133 26.72 10.30 2.87
CA PRO A 133 28.10 10.23 3.34
C PRO A 133 28.37 11.24 4.46
N ALA A 134 28.98 10.76 5.53
CA ALA A 134 29.38 11.57 6.66
C ALA A 134 30.62 12.40 6.31
N SER A 135 30.45 13.72 6.35
CA SER A 135 31.51 14.75 6.49
C SER A 135 32.68 14.73 5.50
N HIS A 136 32.69 15.74 4.62
CA HIS A 136 33.73 16.14 3.65
C HIS A 136 33.88 15.20 2.44
N PRO A 137 33.11 15.45 1.36
CA PRO A 137 33.37 14.81 0.08
C PRO A 137 34.77 15.18 -0.41
N GLU A 138 35.60 14.17 -0.67
CA GLU A 138 36.88 14.40 -1.35
C GLU A 138 36.64 14.59 -2.86
N PRO A 139 37.41 15.45 -3.55
CA PRO A 139 37.30 15.62 -4.99
C PRO A 139 37.49 14.30 -5.74
N GLY A 140 36.56 13.95 -6.65
CA GLY A 140 36.51 12.67 -7.35
C GLY A 140 35.60 11.60 -6.70
N GLN A 141 34.89 11.94 -5.62
CA GLN A 141 33.93 11.03 -5.00
C GLN A 141 32.54 11.15 -5.65
N THR A 142 31.95 10.02 -6.05
CA THR A 142 30.56 9.93 -6.46
C THR A 142 29.65 9.78 -5.23
N ILE A 143 28.80 10.77 -4.98
CA ILE A 143 27.79 10.75 -3.92
C ILE A 143 26.47 10.27 -4.52
N GLU A 144 25.89 9.21 -3.96
CA GLU A 144 24.52 8.83 -4.27
C GLU A 144 23.54 9.74 -3.52
N ALA A 145 22.94 10.70 -4.23
CA ALA A 145 21.90 11.55 -3.69
C ALA A 145 20.54 10.84 -3.85
N LEU A 146 20.01 10.33 -2.74
CA LEU A 146 18.64 9.85 -2.70
C LEU A 146 17.68 11.05 -2.82
N SER A 147 16.85 11.06 -3.87
CA SER A 147 15.77 12.04 -3.99
C SER A 147 14.45 11.43 -3.52
N PRO A 148 14.00 11.68 -2.29
CA PRO A 148 12.76 11.12 -1.79
C PRO A 148 11.57 11.58 -2.64
N ILE A 149 10.62 10.68 -2.86
CA ILE A 149 9.38 11.01 -3.58
C ILE A 149 8.49 11.85 -2.68
N SER A 150 7.98 12.96 -3.20
CA SER A 150 7.00 13.81 -2.52
C SER A 150 5.59 13.22 -2.57
N LEU A 151 4.76 13.57 -1.59
CA LEU A 151 3.33 13.29 -1.65
C LEU A 151 2.74 14.06 -2.85
N SER A 152 2.40 13.32 -3.91
CA SER A 152 1.88 13.85 -5.16
C SER A 152 0.41 13.45 -5.35
N PRO A 153 -0.41 14.25 -6.05
CA PRO A 153 -1.77 13.85 -6.44
C PRO A 153 -1.83 12.51 -7.19
N ALA A 154 -0.74 12.08 -7.83
CA ALA A 154 -0.66 10.79 -8.50
C ALA A 154 -0.92 9.58 -7.56
N LEU A 155 -0.78 9.75 -6.24
CA LEU A 155 -1.18 8.76 -5.24
C LEU A 155 -2.67 8.40 -5.29
N LEU A 156 -3.50 9.27 -5.84
CA LEU A 156 -4.93 9.04 -6.05
C LEU A 156 -5.21 8.06 -7.19
N LEU A 157 -4.23 7.75 -8.05
CA LEU A 157 -4.42 6.75 -9.11
C LEU A 157 -4.80 5.38 -8.55
N ALA A 158 -4.15 4.94 -7.46
CA ALA A 158 -4.45 3.67 -6.82
C ALA A 158 -5.92 3.56 -6.36
N PRO A 159 -6.45 4.47 -5.52
CA PRO A 159 -7.86 4.41 -5.12
C PRO A 159 -8.83 4.66 -6.27
N THR A 160 -8.51 5.55 -7.23
CA THR A 160 -9.35 5.78 -8.40
C THR A 160 -9.48 4.52 -9.26
N LEU A 161 -8.38 3.81 -9.50
CA LEU A 161 -8.39 2.55 -10.24
C LEU A 161 -9.15 1.47 -9.47
N ALA A 162 -8.92 1.32 -8.17
CA ALA A 162 -9.65 0.35 -7.35
C ALA A 162 -11.17 0.55 -7.45
N LEU A 163 -11.63 1.81 -7.36
CA LEU A 163 -13.05 2.16 -7.50
C LEU A 163 -13.55 1.88 -8.91
N LEU A 164 -12.82 2.29 -9.94
CA LEU A 164 -13.22 2.12 -11.34
C LEU A 164 -13.33 0.64 -11.72
N PHE A 165 -12.34 -0.18 -11.35
CA PHE A 165 -12.36 -1.61 -11.64
C PHE A 165 -13.45 -2.35 -10.89
N TYR A 166 -13.66 -2.04 -9.62
CA TYR A 166 -14.77 -2.60 -8.86
C TYR A 166 -16.12 -2.19 -9.48
N TRP A 167 -16.26 -0.93 -9.90
CA TRP A 167 -17.48 -0.43 -10.56
C TRP A 167 -17.74 -1.14 -11.88
N VAL A 168 -16.72 -1.27 -12.74
CA VAL A 168 -16.82 -1.99 -14.01
C VAL A 168 -17.23 -3.44 -13.77
N ALA A 169 -16.56 -4.13 -12.83
CA ALA A 169 -16.91 -5.51 -12.46
C ALA A 169 -18.36 -5.62 -11.96
N SER A 170 -18.84 -4.63 -11.19
CA SER A 170 -20.22 -4.57 -10.71
C SER A 170 -21.24 -4.38 -11.83
N SER A 171 -20.90 -3.60 -12.87
CA SER A 171 -21.80 -3.30 -13.99
C SER A 171 -22.06 -4.50 -14.90
N PHE A 172 -21.12 -5.45 -14.97
CA PHE A 172 -21.26 -6.67 -15.78
C PHE A 172 -21.97 -7.82 -15.06
N VAL A 173 -22.31 -7.68 -13.78
CA VAL A 173 -23.01 -8.72 -13.01
C VAL A 173 -24.49 -8.34 -12.86
N ASP A 174 -25.37 -9.27 -13.23
CA ASP A 174 -26.83 -9.10 -13.22
C ASP A 174 -27.35 -8.55 -11.87
N SER A 175 -28.19 -7.52 -11.95
CA SER A 175 -28.63 -6.65 -10.84
C SER A 175 -29.49 -7.37 -9.78
N ARG A 176 -29.82 -8.65 -10.00
CA ARG A 176 -30.59 -9.50 -9.08
C ARG A 176 -29.77 -10.14 -7.96
N LYS A 177 -28.47 -9.88 -7.86
CA LYS A 177 -27.56 -10.46 -6.84
C LYS A 177 -26.94 -9.45 -5.87
N PHE A 178 -27.44 -8.21 -5.84
CA PHE A 178 -27.08 -7.21 -4.84
C PHE A 178 -28.01 -7.25 -3.64
#